data_AF-A0A7C0YP30-F1
#
_entry.id   AF-A0A7C0YP30-F1
#
_cell.length_a   1.000
_cell.length_b   1.000
_cell.length_c   1.000
_cell.angle_alpha   90.00
_cell.angle_beta   90.00
_cell.angle_gamma   90.00
#
_symmetry.space_group_name_H-M   'P 1'
#
loop_
_entity.id
_entity.type
_entity.pdbx_description
1 polymer ?
#
loop_
_entity_poly.entity_id
_entity_poly.type
_entity_poly.pdbx_seq_one_letter_code
_entity_poly.pdbx_strand_id
1 'polypeptide(L)'
;MKEVKFNNVTWIDFEDPDADDVLYLQEKFDIHPLAIEEFITPTIRPKATQYDNCLFLTIHIPLFDVNERTTYPGELDIVITKDHLITGHKYKIYQLSEFFRKLLESEGK
;
A
#
# COMPACT_ATOMS: atom_id res chain seq x y z
N MET A 1 8.08 6.26 -3.34
CA MET A 1 7.02 5.89 -4.30
C MET A 1 7.58 5.09 -5.49
N LYS A 2 6.93 3.97 -5.87
CA LYS A 2 7.15 3.20 -7.12
C LYS A 2 5.80 3.02 -7.83
N GLU A 3 5.78 2.96 -9.17
CA GLU A 3 4.53 2.70 -9.92
C GLU A 3 4.70 1.64 -11.02
N VAL A 4 3.64 0.86 -11.26
CA VAL A 4 3.49 -0.04 -12.41
C VAL A 4 2.10 0.10 -13.01
N LYS A 5 2.03 0.20 -14.34
CA LYS A 5 0.80 0.42 -15.10
C LYS A 5 0.51 -0.77 -15.98
N PHE A 6 -0.75 -1.17 -16.01
CA PHE A 6 -1.25 -2.20 -16.91
C PHE A 6 -2.69 -1.89 -17.32
N ASN A 7 -2.93 -1.71 -18.63
CA ASN A 7 -4.21 -1.24 -19.16
C ASN A 7 -4.72 0.02 -18.44
N ASN A 8 -5.86 -0.10 -17.75
CA ASN A 8 -6.52 0.99 -17.03
C ASN A 8 -6.26 0.94 -15.51
N VAL A 9 -5.29 0.14 -15.06
CA VAL A 9 -4.97 -0.01 -13.65
C VAL A 9 -3.53 0.45 -13.40
N THR A 10 -3.36 1.34 -12.44
CA THR A 10 -2.04 1.78 -11.94
C THR A 10 -1.86 1.26 -10.51
N TRP A 11 -0.83 0.47 -10.26
CA TRP A 11 -0.40 0.15 -8.91
C TRP A 11 0.70 1.11 -8.47
N ILE A 12 0.46 1.83 -7.36
CA ILE A 12 1.42 2.73 -6.70
C ILE A 12 1.78 2.15 -5.34
N ASP A 13 3.07 2.07 -5.05
CA ASP A 13 3.61 1.55 -3.80
C ASP A 13 4.41 2.61 -3.06
N PHE A 14 4.04 2.85 -1.79
CA PHE A 14 4.68 3.76 -0.86
C PHE A 14 5.39 2.97 0.24
N GLU A 15 6.72 3.00 0.18
CA GLU A 15 7.60 2.46 1.21
C GLU A 15 7.97 3.59 2.17
N ASP A 16 7.59 3.46 3.44
CA ASP A 16 7.73 4.45 4.51
C ASP A 16 7.16 5.85 4.11
N PRO A 17 5.84 5.94 3.81
CA PRO A 17 5.23 7.18 3.33
C PRO A 17 5.40 8.33 4.34
N ASP A 18 5.69 9.53 3.82
CA ASP A 18 5.78 10.76 4.59
C ASP A 18 4.56 11.69 4.37
N ALA A 19 4.60 12.88 4.97
CA ALA A 19 3.51 13.83 4.85
C ALA A 19 3.31 14.36 3.41
N ASP A 20 4.37 14.42 2.60
CA ASP A 20 4.30 14.92 1.22
C ASP A 20 3.65 13.86 0.30
N ASP A 21 3.94 12.57 0.53
CA ASP A 21 3.27 11.46 -0.15
C ASP A 21 1.74 11.46 0.11
N VAL A 22 1.34 11.85 1.32
CA VAL A 22 -0.08 11.90 1.73
C VAL A 22 -0.80 13.06 1.08
N LEU A 23 -0.16 14.23 1.04
CA LEU A 23 -0.68 15.38 0.30
C LEU A 23 -0.81 15.06 -1.19
N TYR A 24 0.18 14.37 -1.77
CA TYR A 24 0.11 13.88 -3.14
C TYR A 24 -1.12 12.96 -3.34
N LEU A 25 -1.36 12.02 -2.42
CA LEU A 25 -2.53 11.15 -2.50
C LEU A 25 -3.85 11.93 -2.46
N GLN A 26 -3.93 12.92 -1.58
CA GLN A 26 -5.13 13.76 -1.39
C GLN A 26 -5.42 14.67 -2.59
N GLU A 27 -4.39 15.18 -3.27
CA GLU A 27 -4.56 16.09 -4.40
C GLU A 27 -4.78 15.35 -5.73
N LYS A 28 -4.24 14.15 -5.88
CA LYS A 28 -4.20 13.43 -7.16
C LYS A 28 -5.28 12.39 -7.34
N PHE A 29 -5.79 11.80 -6.25
CA PHE A 29 -6.75 10.71 -6.34
C PHE A 29 -8.07 11.07 -5.67
N ASP A 30 -9.16 10.59 -6.26
CA ASP A 30 -10.49 10.66 -5.67
C ASP A 30 -10.64 9.57 -4.60
N ILE A 31 -9.95 9.78 -3.47
CA ILE A 31 -9.98 8.90 -2.29
C ILE A 31 -10.75 9.61 -1.18
N HIS A 32 -11.63 8.88 -0.49
CA HIS A 32 -12.38 9.42 0.63
C HIS A 32 -11.42 9.95 1.72
N PRO A 33 -11.62 11.17 2.28
CA PRO A 33 -10.69 11.76 3.25
C PRO A 33 -10.38 10.87 4.46
N LEU A 34 -11.38 10.13 4.96
CA LEU A 34 -11.18 9.17 6.06
C LEU A 34 -10.25 8.00 5.67
N ALA A 35 -10.27 7.56 4.41
CA ALA A 35 -9.35 6.51 3.95
C ALA A 35 -7.90 7.02 3.90
N ILE A 36 -7.69 8.31 3.60
CA ILE A 36 -6.36 8.94 3.65
C ILE A 36 -5.87 9.04 5.09
N GLU A 37 -6.72 9.47 6.03
CA GLU A 37 -6.38 9.49 7.46
C GLU A 37 -6.05 8.09 7.97
N GLU A 38 -6.80 7.09 7.52
CA GLU A 38 -6.54 5.69 7.87
C GLU A 38 -5.23 5.17 7.26
N PHE A 39 -4.81 5.62 6.08
CA PHE A 39 -3.57 5.21 5.41
C PHE A 39 -2.30 5.68 6.13
N ILE A 40 -2.38 6.75 6.91
CA ILE A 40 -1.24 7.34 7.63
C ILE A 40 -1.18 6.96 9.10
N THR A 41 -2.24 6.30 9.59
CA THR A 41 -2.42 6.01 11.00
C THR A 41 -2.18 4.53 11.24
N PRO A 42 -1.08 4.15 11.92
CA PRO A 42 -0.81 2.74 12.24
C PRO A 42 -1.96 2.12 13.03
N THR A 43 -2.32 0.89 12.69
CA THR A 43 -3.41 0.18 13.34
C THR A 43 -2.93 -1.13 13.98
N ILE A 44 -3.69 -1.60 14.97
CA ILE A 44 -3.36 -2.83 15.70
C ILE A 44 -4.14 -4.03 15.15
N ARG A 45 -5.20 -3.78 14.36
CA ARG A 45 -6.12 -4.82 13.90
C ARG A 45 -6.33 -4.69 12.41
N PRO A 46 -6.40 -5.82 11.67
CA PRO A 46 -6.78 -5.77 10.28
C PRO A 46 -8.21 -5.26 10.16
N LYS A 47 -8.47 -4.53 9.09
CA LYS A 47 -9.79 -3.94 8.80
C LYS A 47 -10.02 -3.92 7.30
N ALA A 48 -11.29 -3.91 6.91
CA ALA A 48 -11.72 -3.67 5.55
C ALA A 48 -12.93 -2.73 5.61
N THR A 49 -12.76 -1.52 5.08
CA THR A 49 -13.74 -0.45 5.14
C THR A 49 -14.08 0.00 3.73
N GLN A 50 -15.37 -0.07 3.38
CA GLN A 50 -15.85 0.46 2.11
C GLN A 50 -16.28 1.92 2.30
N TYR A 51 -15.75 2.80 1.46
CA TYR A 51 -16.22 4.18 1.28
C TYR A 51 -16.86 4.33 -0.10
N ASP A 52 -17.41 5.51 -0.38
CA ASP A 52 -18.16 5.76 -1.61
C ASP A 52 -17.33 5.58 -2.90
N ASN A 53 -16.05 5.97 -2.88
CA ASN A 53 -15.15 5.98 -4.03
C ASN A 53 -13.96 4.99 -3.92
N CYS A 54 -13.77 4.32 -2.78
CA CYS A 54 -12.66 3.40 -2.58
C CYS A 54 -12.96 2.31 -1.53
N LEU A 55 -12.21 1.20 -1.61
CA LEU A 55 -12.10 0.19 -0.56
C LEU A 55 -10.75 0.36 0.15
N PHE A 56 -10.78 0.49 1.47
CA PHE A 56 -9.59 0.52 2.31
C PHE A 56 -9.41 -0.82 3.02
N LEU A 57 -8.21 -1.39 2.98
CA LEU A 57 -7.86 -2.59 3.73
C LEU A 57 -6.56 -2.38 4.49
N THR A 58 -6.50 -2.94 5.70
CA THR A 58 -5.26 -3.09 6.44
C THR A 58 -5.01 -4.57 6.72
N ILE A 59 -3.79 -5.02 6.43
CA ILE A 59 -3.34 -6.39 6.67
C ILE A 59 -2.09 -6.36 7.55
N HIS A 60 -2.11 -7.16 8.61
CA HIS A 60 -0.92 -7.40 9.44
C HIS A 60 -0.20 -8.67 9.01
N ILE A 61 1.11 -8.57 8.79
CA ILE A 61 1.96 -9.66 8.25
C ILE A 61 3.16 -9.86 9.19
N PRO A 62 3.53 -11.10 9.56
CA PRO A 62 4.74 -11.33 10.33
C PRO A 62 5.98 -11.06 9.47
N LEU A 63 6.81 -10.14 9.92
CA LEU A 63 8.14 -9.86 9.35
C LEU A 63 9.21 -10.47 10.24
N PHE A 64 10.31 -10.92 9.63
CA PHE A 64 11.38 -11.60 10.35
C PHE A 64 12.67 -10.78 10.29
N ASP A 65 13.23 -10.47 11.45
CA ASP A 65 14.56 -9.90 11.57
C ASP A 65 15.60 -11.03 11.67
N VAL A 66 16.50 -11.09 10.69
CA VAL A 66 17.52 -12.15 10.61
C VAL A 66 18.62 -11.95 11.65
N ASN A 67 18.95 -10.71 12.01
CA ASN A 67 20.02 -10.39 12.96
C ASN A 67 19.57 -10.73 14.38
N GLU A 68 18.38 -10.27 14.76
CA GLU A 68 17.80 -10.49 16.08
C GLU A 68 17.14 -11.88 16.20
N ARG A 69 16.89 -12.56 15.07
CA ARG A 69 16.19 -13.85 14.98
C ARG A 69 14.80 -13.80 15.59
N THR A 70 14.12 -12.67 15.44
CA THR A 70 12.79 -12.40 16.00
C THR A 70 11.77 -12.08 14.92
N THR A 71 10.51 -12.39 15.19
CA THR A 71 9.37 -11.94 14.38
C THR A 71 8.77 -10.67 14.97
N TYR A 72 8.42 -9.71 14.11
CA TYR A 72 7.74 -8.49 14.47
C TYR A 72 6.56 -8.24 13.52
N PRO A 73 5.53 -7.49 13.94
CA PRO A 73 4.39 -7.19 13.08
C PRO A 73 4.75 -6.13 12.04
N GLY A 74 4.48 -6.43 10.77
CA GLY A 74 4.37 -5.46 9.69
C GLY A 74 2.91 -5.15 9.40
N GLU A 75 2.67 -3.98 8.84
CA GLU A 75 1.36 -3.50 8.39
C GLU A 75 1.45 -3.13 6.92
N LEU A 76 0.43 -3.54 6.15
CA LEU A 76 0.23 -3.19 4.77
C LEU A 76 -1.16 -2.58 4.63
N ASP A 77 -1.20 -1.31 4.31
CA ASP A 77 -2.42 -0.58 3.98
C ASP A 77 -2.63 -0.59 2.48
N ILE A 78 -3.88 -0.79 2.07
CA ILE A 78 -4.28 -0.98 0.68
C ILE A 78 -5.50 -0.11 0.41
N VAL A 79 -5.39 0.80 -0.55
CA VAL A 79 -6.52 1.55 -1.10
C VAL A 79 -6.78 1.04 -2.51
N ILE A 80 -8.02 0.63 -2.78
CA ILE A 80 -8.45 0.18 -4.11
C ILE A 80 -9.52 1.14 -4.61
N THR A 81 -9.26 1.76 -5.76
CA THR A 81 -10.23 2.57 -6.49
C THR A 81 -10.63 1.86 -7.80
N LYS A 82 -11.34 2.56 -8.69
CA LYS A 82 -11.71 2.03 -10.01
C LYS A 82 -10.51 1.70 -10.90
N ASP A 83 -9.42 2.45 -10.77
CA ASP A 83 -8.28 2.48 -11.68
C ASP A 83 -6.92 2.49 -10.95
N HIS A 84 -6.92 2.50 -9.62
CA HIS A 84 -5.70 2.49 -8.82
C HIS A 84 -5.72 1.39 -7.75
N LEU A 85 -4.57 0.75 -7.59
CA LEU A 85 -4.19 -0.01 -6.40
C LEU A 85 -3.10 0.79 -5.71
N ILE A 86 -3.30 1.21 -4.47
CA ILE A 86 -2.32 1.99 -3.73
C ILE A 86 -1.94 1.20 -2.48
N THR A 87 -0.65 0.95 -2.28
CA THR A 87 -0.13 0.24 -1.12
C THR A 87 0.79 1.13 -0.30
N GLY A 88 0.67 1.05 1.02
CA GLY A 88 1.50 1.78 1.98
C GLY A 88 2.03 0.83 3.05
N HIS A 89 3.32 0.91 3.35
CA HIS A 89 3.92 0.09 4.40
C HIS A 89 5.18 0.75 4.98
N LYS A 90 5.32 0.71 6.31
CA LYS A 90 6.49 1.28 7.00
C LYS A 90 7.78 0.47 6.80
N TYR A 91 7.66 -0.85 6.86
CA TYR A 91 8.79 -1.76 6.75
C TYR A 91 8.79 -2.44 5.38
N LYS A 92 9.97 -2.75 4.85
CA LYS A 92 10.08 -3.48 3.58
C LYS A 92 9.43 -4.86 3.67
N ILE A 93 8.45 -5.12 2.80
CA ILE A 93 7.79 -6.42 2.67
C ILE A 93 8.36 -7.11 1.42
N TYR A 94 9.18 -8.15 1.62
CA TYR A 94 9.88 -8.85 0.53
C TYR A 94 8.93 -9.39 -0.54
N GLN A 95 7.82 -10.00 -0.12
CA GLN A 95 6.82 -10.59 -1.00
C GLN A 95 6.18 -9.53 -1.91
N LEU A 96 5.89 -8.34 -1.36
CA LEU A 96 5.34 -7.21 -2.09
C LEU A 96 6.36 -6.67 -3.10
N SER A 97 7.59 -6.43 -2.65
CA SER A 97 8.70 -5.95 -3.49
C SER A 97 9.00 -6.90 -4.66
N GLU A 98 9.05 -8.21 -4.38
CA GLU A 98 9.29 -9.23 -5.42
C GLU A 98 8.13 -9.34 -6.40
N PHE A 99 6.89 -9.24 -5.91
CA PHE A 99 5.73 -9.26 -6.79
C PHE A 99 5.73 -8.04 -7.71
N PHE A 100 6.01 -6.85 -7.16
CA PHE A 100 6.16 -5.62 -7.93
C PHE A 100 7.24 -5.75 -9.02
N ARG A 101 8.42 -6.28 -8.65
CA ARG A 101 9.53 -6.54 -9.58
C ARG A 101 9.12 -7.48 -10.72
N LYS A 102 8.44 -8.58 -10.40
CA LYS A 102 7.94 -9.53 -11.41
C LYS A 102 6.95 -8.88 -12.38
N LEU A 103 6.08 -8.00 -11.90
CA LEU A 103 5.16 -7.26 -12.79
C LEU A 103 5.89 -6.24 -13.66
N LEU A 104 6.99 -5.64 -13.18
CA LEU A 104 7.80 -4.73 -14.00
C LEU A 104 8.50 -5.45 -15.16
N GLU A 105 8.93 -6.69 -14.93
CA GLU A 105 9.66 -7.55 -15.88
C GLU A 105 8.74 -8.36 -16.81
N SER A 106 7.45 -8.47 -16.48
CA SER A 106 6.47 -9.23 -17.27
C SER A 106 6.29 -8.63 -18.67
N GLU A 107 6.48 -9.45 -19.70
CA GLU A 107 6.30 -9.08 -21.12
C GLU A 107 4.85 -8.75 -21.47
N GLY A 108 3.90 -9.14 -20.63
CA GLY A 108 2.47 -8.85 -20.78
C GLY A 108 2.04 -7.57 -20.08
N LYS A 109 2.89 -6.55 -20.03
CA LYS A 109 2.43 -5.16 -19.82
C LYS A 109 1.58 -4.67 -21.00
#